data_AF-A0A7K1BF17-F1
#
_entry.id   AF-A0A7K1BF17-F1
#
_cell.length_a   1.000
_cell.length_b   1.000
_cell.length_c   1.000
_cell.angle_alpha   90.00
_cell.angle_beta   90.00
_cell.angle_gamma   90.00
#
_symmetry.space_group_name_H-M   'P 1'
#
loop_
_entity.id
_entity.type
_entity.pdbx_description
1 polymer ?
#
loop_
_entity_poly.entity_id
_entity_poly.type
_entity_poly.pdbx_seq_one_letter_code
_entity_poly.pdbx_strand_id
1 'polypeptide(L)'
;MELIQGHTLREYLNERGRFEIKDAINYLTPILSALAAAHDLGIVHRDIKPENILISKEGRVKIADFGLARGELIGSTMTAESSVILGSVSYLSPEQVQRGIADARSDIYAVGIVAFEMLTGEKPFLGDSPIQIAYMHVNEEVPQLRSKRKDVPEALNLLIASATNRDPDKRPANAGEFLRSLESIQNEIDPKSNQMKLALDLPIEPIKEKPRNKPKNVVEVEKEPTVEVEESTQEIQEIQEKKQKQKERKKRASKRVRRNRKVAFILAVALGVGGWWTLVGPGSRVVVPSIVGGTLEDASSALTPLGLTTLVSENRFDEEIPKGAIIESIPPGGGRVDAGGQVKLIVSKGPERYLIPPVAGLTPEAARAAIEKFPLSLGANTEVFSKLVPKGFVITSSPEPGSKVKRDATISLEISKGVETVALTSYAGKSGEQALNELTDLGFNVESTYAFDEKILSGAVIKQEPSGVAEAPKGSTITLVISKGSQFVFVPNVFSIEQSLAIKTLTDLELKVVVKKLGTKKTKKVTNIVPKVGSKVKRGSTVTITVG
;
A
#
# COMPACT_ATOMS: atom_id res chain seq x y z
N MET A 1 -16.14 -0.20 -5.52
CA MET A 1 -15.66 -1.52 -5.98
C MET A 1 -16.87 -2.38 -6.29
N GLU A 2 -16.90 -3.01 -7.46
CA GLU A 2 -17.93 -3.98 -7.85
C GLU A 2 -17.68 -5.31 -7.12
N LEU A 3 -18.73 -5.97 -6.60
CA LEU A 3 -18.61 -7.30 -6.01
C LEU A 3 -18.49 -8.35 -7.13
N ILE A 4 -17.37 -9.05 -7.20
CA ILE A 4 -17.15 -10.12 -8.18
C ILE A 4 -17.47 -11.46 -7.50
N GLN A 5 -18.55 -12.12 -7.94
CA GLN A 5 -18.84 -13.49 -7.51
C GLN A 5 -17.95 -14.45 -8.32
N GLY A 6 -16.88 -14.95 -7.70
CA GLY A 6 -15.85 -15.74 -8.38
C GLY A 6 -14.81 -16.32 -7.41
N HIS A 7 -13.79 -16.95 -7.98
CA HIS A 7 -12.65 -17.53 -7.27
C HIS A 7 -11.36 -16.78 -7.63
N THR A 8 -10.36 -16.84 -6.76
CA THR A 8 -9.03 -16.28 -7.07
C THR A 8 -8.23 -17.23 -7.96
N LEU A 9 -7.27 -16.73 -8.74
CA LEU A 9 -6.36 -17.59 -9.51
C LEU A 9 -5.59 -18.55 -8.58
N ARG A 10 -5.29 -18.15 -7.34
CA ARG A 10 -4.70 -19.01 -6.31
C ARG A 10 -5.54 -20.25 -6.04
N GLU A 11 -6.84 -20.10 -5.87
CA GLU A 11 -7.76 -21.21 -5.61
C GLU A 11 -7.76 -22.20 -6.79
N TYR A 12 -7.82 -21.70 -8.02
CA TYR A 12 -7.73 -22.54 -9.21
C TYR A 12 -6.39 -23.27 -9.34
N LEU A 13 -5.28 -22.62 -8.98
CA LEU A 13 -3.96 -23.23 -9.01
C LEU A 13 -3.85 -24.35 -7.95
N ASN A 14 -4.39 -24.15 -6.76
CA ASN A 14 -4.41 -25.17 -5.70
C ASN A 14 -5.26 -26.39 -6.09
N GLU A 15 -6.35 -26.19 -6.83
CA GLU A 15 -7.23 -27.28 -7.28
C GLU A 15 -6.64 -28.11 -8.43
N ARG A 16 -5.99 -27.45 -9.40
CA ARG A 16 -5.45 -28.12 -10.59
C ARG A 16 -3.98 -28.53 -10.45
N GLY A 17 -3.25 -27.93 -9.51
CA GLY A 17 -1.80 -28.02 -9.38
C GLY A 17 -1.07 -27.22 -10.46
N ARG A 18 -1.28 -27.55 -11.73
CA ARG A 18 -0.70 -26.84 -12.90
C ARG A 18 -1.71 -26.70 -14.03
N PHE A 19 -1.57 -25.66 -14.85
CA PHE A 19 -2.43 -25.43 -16.01
C PHE A 19 -1.87 -26.05 -17.28
N GLU A 20 -2.76 -26.42 -18.21
CA GLU A 20 -2.33 -26.69 -19.58
C GLU A 20 -1.86 -25.41 -20.28
N ILE A 21 -0.96 -25.54 -21.26
CA ILE A 21 -0.31 -24.39 -21.90
C ILE A 21 -1.36 -23.45 -22.53
N LYS A 22 -2.39 -24.02 -23.16
CA LYS A 22 -3.49 -23.25 -23.76
C LYS A 22 -4.29 -22.48 -22.70
N ASP A 23 -4.60 -23.12 -21.57
CA ASP A 23 -5.34 -22.50 -20.47
C ASP A 23 -4.52 -21.36 -19.84
N ALA A 24 -3.22 -21.58 -19.62
CA ALA A 24 -2.33 -20.57 -19.07
C ALA A 24 -2.28 -19.31 -19.96
N ILE A 25 -2.14 -19.48 -21.29
CA ILE A 25 -2.18 -18.36 -22.24
C ILE A 25 -3.54 -17.64 -22.21
N ASN A 26 -4.64 -18.39 -22.12
CA ASN A 26 -5.99 -17.83 -22.07
C ASN A 26 -6.25 -17.00 -20.80
N TYR A 27 -5.63 -17.32 -19.67
CA TYR A 27 -5.67 -16.49 -18.46
C TYR A 27 -4.69 -15.32 -18.51
N LEU A 28 -3.46 -15.52 -19.02
CA LEU A 28 -2.45 -14.46 -19.10
C LEU A 28 -2.84 -13.32 -20.05
N THR A 29 -3.54 -13.62 -21.14
CA THR A 29 -3.97 -12.64 -22.14
C THR A 29 -4.82 -11.50 -21.52
N PRO A 30 -5.95 -11.76 -20.83
CA PRO A 30 -6.75 -10.71 -20.20
C PRO A 30 -6.03 -10.04 -19.01
N ILE A 31 -5.15 -10.75 -18.29
CA ILE A 31 -4.32 -10.14 -17.22
C ILE A 31 -3.41 -9.07 -17.82
N LEU A 32 -2.66 -9.43 -18.86
CA LEU A 32 -1.76 -8.52 -19.56
C LEU A 32 -2.53 -7.38 -20.25
N SER A 33 -3.72 -7.64 -20.79
CA SER A 33 -4.59 -6.60 -21.36
C SER A 33 -5.04 -5.58 -20.31
N ALA A 34 -5.45 -6.04 -19.12
CA ALA A 34 -5.85 -5.15 -18.03
C ALA A 34 -4.67 -4.33 -17.49
N LEU A 35 -3.49 -4.94 -17.35
CA LEU A 35 -2.27 -4.24 -16.97
C LEU A 35 -1.80 -3.27 -18.04
N ALA A 36 -1.91 -3.60 -19.33
CA ALA A 36 -1.54 -2.70 -20.42
C ALA A 36 -2.38 -1.42 -20.35
N ALA A 37 -3.69 -1.54 -20.18
CA ALA A 37 -4.58 -0.39 -20.00
C ALA A 37 -4.23 0.46 -18.77
N ALA A 38 -3.80 -0.17 -17.66
CA ALA A 38 -3.35 0.55 -16.48
C ALA A 38 -2.02 1.28 -16.73
N HIS A 39 -1.05 0.62 -17.37
CA HIS A 39 0.27 1.17 -17.65
C HIS A 39 0.19 2.35 -18.64
N ASP A 40 -0.73 2.30 -19.62
CA ASP A 40 -1.00 3.41 -20.54
C ASP A 40 -1.52 4.66 -19.83
N LEU A 41 -2.21 4.49 -18.69
CA LEU A 41 -2.64 5.57 -17.80
C LEU A 41 -1.58 5.97 -16.77
N GLY A 42 -0.38 5.38 -16.81
CA GLY A 42 0.69 5.62 -15.85
C GLY A 42 0.46 4.98 -14.48
N ILE A 43 -0.51 4.05 -14.36
CA ILE A 43 -0.83 3.34 -13.13
C ILE A 43 -0.05 2.02 -13.10
N VAL A 44 0.72 1.82 -12.03
CA VAL A 44 1.45 0.57 -11.75
C VAL A 44 0.72 -0.17 -10.63
N HIS A 45 0.51 -1.48 -10.78
CA HIS A 45 -0.24 -2.31 -9.84
C HIS A 45 0.54 -2.60 -8.56
N ARG A 46 1.83 -2.97 -8.65
CA ARG A 46 2.79 -3.20 -7.55
C ARG A 46 2.56 -4.44 -6.68
N ASP A 47 1.40 -5.09 -6.75
CA ASP A 47 1.09 -6.32 -6.01
C ASP A 47 0.47 -7.41 -6.90
N ILE A 48 1.06 -7.70 -8.06
CA ILE A 48 0.55 -8.78 -8.91
C ILE A 48 0.89 -10.13 -8.30
N LYS A 49 -0.14 -10.93 -8.05
CA LYS A 49 -0.06 -12.29 -7.49
C LYS A 49 -1.37 -13.04 -7.74
N PRO A 50 -1.40 -14.38 -7.63
CA PRO A 50 -2.60 -15.17 -7.90
C PRO A 50 -3.79 -14.84 -7.01
N GLU A 51 -3.58 -14.28 -5.83
CA GLU A 51 -4.65 -13.84 -4.91
C GLU A 51 -5.38 -12.59 -5.41
N ASN A 52 -4.68 -11.70 -6.13
CA ASN A 52 -5.23 -10.43 -6.62
C ASN A 52 -5.81 -10.55 -8.05
N ILE A 53 -5.78 -11.75 -8.63
CA ILE A 53 -6.37 -12.06 -9.93
C ILE A 53 -7.67 -12.82 -9.68
N LEU A 54 -8.79 -12.16 -9.96
CA LEU A 54 -10.14 -12.69 -9.74
C LEU A 54 -10.72 -13.23 -11.04
N ILE A 55 -11.36 -14.39 -10.94
CA ILE A 55 -12.03 -15.05 -12.07
C ILE A 55 -13.51 -15.17 -11.70
N SER A 56 -14.37 -14.45 -12.43
CA SER A 56 -15.82 -14.51 -12.19
C SER A 56 -16.40 -15.89 -12.57
N LYS A 57 -17.60 -16.20 -12.10
CA LYS A 57 -18.33 -17.42 -12.51
C LYS A 57 -18.60 -17.50 -14.02
N GLU A 58 -18.63 -16.36 -14.69
CA GLU A 58 -18.73 -16.25 -16.16
C GLU A 58 -17.35 -16.33 -16.84
N GLY A 59 -16.31 -16.68 -16.08
CA GLY A 59 -14.96 -16.87 -16.60
C GLY A 59 -14.24 -15.56 -16.95
N ARG A 60 -14.74 -14.39 -16.53
CA ARG A 60 -14.06 -13.12 -16.80
C ARG A 60 -12.95 -12.88 -15.79
N VAL A 61 -11.76 -12.54 -16.28
CA VAL A 61 -10.61 -12.20 -15.45
C VAL A 61 -10.64 -10.71 -15.09
N LYS A 62 -10.48 -10.40 -13.81
CA LYS A 62 -10.36 -9.03 -13.29
C LYS A 62 -9.19 -8.96 -12.32
N ILE A 63 -8.47 -7.84 -12.34
CA ILE A 63 -7.38 -7.56 -11.41
C ILE A 63 -7.92 -6.69 -10.28
N ALA A 64 -7.66 -7.09 -9.04
CA ALA A 64 -8.08 -6.40 -7.82
C ALA A 64 -6.85 -5.90 -7.03
N ASP A 65 -7.08 -4.97 -6.10
CA ASP A 65 -6.08 -4.49 -5.15
C ASP A 65 -4.79 -3.92 -5.79
N PHE A 66 -4.97 -2.89 -6.61
CA PHE A 66 -3.86 -1.97 -6.95
C PHE A 66 -3.24 -1.48 -5.64
N GLY A 67 -1.91 -1.58 -5.52
CA GLY A 67 -1.13 -1.39 -4.29
C GLY A 67 -1.13 0.02 -3.69
N LEU A 68 -2.24 0.76 -3.76
CA LEU A 68 -2.45 2.12 -3.26
C LEU A 68 -2.21 2.26 -1.75
N ALA A 69 -2.31 1.17 -0.98
CA ALA A 69 -2.02 1.15 0.45
C ALA A 69 -0.55 0.83 0.80
N ARG A 70 0.30 0.51 -0.19
CA ARG A 70 1.73 0.22 0.00
C ARG A 70 2.57 1.40 -0.49
N GLY A 71 2.42 2.55 0.18
CA GLY A 71 3.38 3.64 0.05
C GLY A 71 4.71 3.24 0.71
N GLU A 72 5.85 3.51 0.04
CA GLU A 72 7.26 3.61 0.50
C GLU A 72 7.77 2.76 1.70
N LEU A 73 7.07 1.70 2.09
CA LEU A 73 7.33 0.91 3.30
C LEU A 73 8.36 -0.20 3.08
N ILE A 74 8.87 -0.38 1.86
CA ILE A 74 9.91 -1.39 1.61
C ILE A 74 11.28 -0.92 2.16
N GLY A 75 11.45 0.39 2.39
CA GLY A 75 12.69 0.97 2.93
C GLY A 75 12.83 0.97 4.46
N SER A 76 11.80 0.60 5.22
CA SER A 76 11.90 0.57 6.68
C SER A 76 10.88 -0.35 7.32
N THR A 77 11.38 -1.32 8.09
CA THR A 77 10.67 -2.23 9.01
C THR A 77 9.79 -3.31 8.36
N MET A 78 10.39 -4.48 8.11
CA MET A 78 9.66 -5.75 8.12
C MET A 78 9.41 -6.16 9.58
N THR A 79 8.29 -5.77 10.17
CA THR A 79 7.86 -6.27 11.48
C THR A 79 7.18 -7.63 11.34
N ALA A 80 7.49 -8.55 12.26
CA ALA A 80 7.06 -9.95 12.28
C ALA A 80 5.58 -10.20 12.60
N GLU A 81 4.71 -9.19 12.50
CA GLU A 81 3.27 -9.31 12.76
C GLU A 81 2.48 -9.17 11.46
N SER A 82 2.59 -10.16 10.57
CA SER A 82 1.61 -10.37 9.49
C SER A 82 1.87 -11.71 8.82
N SER A 83 1.10 -12.73 9.18
CA SER A 83 0.93 -13.95 8.39
C SER A 83 0.49 -13.67 6.93
N VAL A 84 0.05 -12.44 6.63
CA VAL A 84 -0.32 -11.91 5.31
C VAL A 84 0.90 -11.48 4.46
N ILE A 85 2.07 -11.22 5.06
CA ILE A 85 3.30 -10.83 4.35
C ILE A 85 4.03 -12.05 3.77
N LEU A 86 3.82 -13.25 4.32
CA LEU A 86 4.55 -14.47 3.93
C LEU A 86 4.35 -14.87 2.45
N GLY A 87 3.14 -14.63 1.90
CA GLY A 87 2.78 -15.05 0.54
C GLY A 87 3.14 -14.07 -0.57
N SER A 88 3.27 -12.77 -0.25
CA SER A 88 3.44 -11.72 -1.27
C SER A 88 4.90 -11.55 -1.72
N VAL A 89 5.86 -11.96 -0.89
CA VAL A 89 7.30 -11.82 -1.19
C VAL A 89 7.74 -12.69 -2.37
N SER A 90 7.04 -13.79 -2.65
CA SER A 90 7.33 -14.71 -3.76
C SER A 90 7.15 -14.11 -5.16
N TYR A 91 6.54 -12.93 -5.28
CA TYR A 91 6.28 -12.28 -6.58
C TYR A 91 6.96 -10.91 -6.69
N LEU A 92 7.74 -10.51 -5.67
CA LEU A 92 8.42 -9.22 -5.69
C LEU A 92 9.55 -9.21 -6.71
N SER A 93 9.62 -8.12 -7.45
CA SER A 93 10.74 -7.89 -8.36
C SER A 93 12.04 -7.54 -7.60
N PRO A 94 13.21 -7.82 -8.19
CA PRO A 94 14.51 -7.48 -7.60
C PRO A 94 14.62 -6.01 -7.19
N GLU A 95 14.14 -5.10 -8.03
CA GLU A 95 14.18 -3.66 -7.80
C GLU A 95 13.23 -3.21 -6.68
N GLN A 96 12.08 -3.87 -6.52
CA GLN A 96 11.19 -3.64 -5.38
C GLN A 96 11.88 -4.03 -4.08
N VAL A 97 12.61 -5.14 -4.05
CA VAL A 97 13.34 -5.60 -2.86
C VAL A 97 14.55 -4.71 -2.55
N GLN A 98 15.34 -4.34 -3.57
CA GLN A 98 16.59 -3.59 -3.36
C GLN A 98 16.38 -2.10 -3.13
N ARG A 99 15.45 -1.48 -3.87
CA ARG A 99 15.30 -0.02 -3.93
C ARG A 99 13.94 0.46 -3.42
N GLY A 100 12.97 -0.45 -3.22
CA GLY A 100 11.60 -0.08 -2.85
C GLY A 100 10.83 0.62 -3.97
N ILE A 101 11.36 0.65 -5.19
CA ILE A 101 10.75 1.30 -6.35
C ILE A 101 10.06 0.23 -7.19
N ALA A 102 8.86 0.55 -7.67
CA ALA A 102 8.08 -0.31 -8.56
C ALA A 102 7.62 0.50 -9.78
N ASP A 103 7.94 -0.01 -10.97
CA ASP A 103 7.47 0.53 -12.25
C ASP A 103 6.71 -0.55 -13.04
N ALA A 104 6.31 -0.24 -14.27
CA ALA A 104 5.62 -1.18 -15.16
C ALA A 104 6.38 -2.51 -15.35
N ARG A 105 7.71 -2.51 -15.25
CA ARG A 105 8.58 -3.68 -15.44
C ARG A 105 8.64 -4.53 -14.19
N SER A 106 8.37 -3.96 -13.03
CA SER A 106 8.15 -4.70 -11.79
C SER A 106 6.87 -5.55 -11.87
N ASP A 107 5.79 -5.01 -12.43
CA ASP A 107 4.55 -5.77 -12.65
C ASP A 107 4.76 -6.90 -13.68
N ILE A 108 5.56 -6.65 -14.73
CA ILE A 108 5.93 -7.68 -15.73
C ILE A 108 6.71 -8.83 -15.09
N TYR A 109 7.63 -8.53 -14.19
CA TYR A 109 8.35 -9.55 -13.44
C TYR A 109 7.39 -10.42 -12.64
N ALA A 110 6.49 -9.78 -11.88
CA ALA A 110 5.49 -10.48 -11.08
C ALA A 110 4.56 -11.36 -11.95
N VAL A 111 4.10 -10.85 -13.10
CA VAL A 111 3.35 -11.66 -14.09
C VAL A 111 4.18 -12.83 -14.61
N GLY A 112 5.47 -12.64 -14.85
CA GLY A 112 6.39 -13.70 -15.26
C GLY A 112 6.51 -14.82 -14.21
N ILE A 113 6.56 -14.47 -12.93
CA ILE A 113 6.54 -15.45 -11.83
C ILE A 113 5.20 -16.18 -11.74
N VAL A 114 4.07 -15.45 -11.88
CA VAL A 114 2.73 -16.06 -11.93
C VAL A 114 2.62 -17.02 -13.11
N ALA A 115 3.09 -16.63 -14.29
CA ALA A 115 3.11 -17.48 -15.47
C ALA A 115 3.98 -18.74 -15.28
N PHE A 116 5.14 -18.59 -14.63
CA PHE A 116 5.99 -19.72 -14.26
C PHE A 116 5.23 -20.70 -13.37
N GLU A 117 4.64 -20.21 -12.29
CA GLU A 117 3.91 -21.01 -11.32
C GLU A 117 2.66 -21.68 -11.94
N MET A 118 1.93 -20.97 -12.81
CA MET A 118 0.79 -21.55 -13.53
C MET A 118 1.20 -22.73 -14.42
N LEU A 119 2.37 -22.66 -15.06
CA LEU A 119 2.83 -23.68 -16.01
C LEU A 119 3.49 -24.87 -15.30
N THR A 120 4.26 -24.63 -14.24
CA THR A 120 5.01 -25.67 -13.51
C THR A 120 4.24 -26.26 -12.33
N GLY A 121 3.32 -25.49 -11.74
CA GLY A 121 2.66 -25.77 -10.46
C GLY A 121 3.50 -25.48 -9.22
N GLU A 122 4.72 -24.97 -9.39
CA GLU A 122 5.66 -24.66 -8.33
C GLU A 122 6.20 -23.24 -8.50
N LYS A 123 6.46 -22.55 -7.39
CA LYS A 123 7.16 -21.27 -7.40
C LYS A 123 8.63 -21.46 -7.80
N PRO A 124 9.26 -20.49 -8.47
CA PRO A 124 10.65 -20.64 -8.90
C PRO A 124 11.64 -20.67 -7.73
N PHE A 125 11.32 -19.97 -6.63
CA PHE A 125 12.14 -19.92 -5.43
C PHE A 125 11.34 -20.41 -4.21
N LEU A 126 11.98 -21.25 -3.40
CA LEU A 126 11.42 -21.84 -2.19
C LEU A 126 12.41 -21.62 -1.03
N GLY A 127 11.95 -21.03 0.06
CA GLY A 127 12.78 -20.75 1.24
C GLY A 127 11.94 -20.78 2.51
N ASP A 128 12.60 -21.07 3.63
CA ASP A 128 11.95 -21.22 4.94
C ASP A 128 11.58 -19.86 5.56
N SER A 129 12.21 -18.78 5.09
CA SER A 129 11.88 -17.41 5.50
C SER A 129 11.57 -16.49 4.31
N PRO A 130 10.67 -15.50 4.46
CA PRO A 130 10.38 -14.53 3.41
C PRO A 130 11.62 -13.74 2.96
N ILE A 131 12.52 -13.41 3.89
CA ILE A 131 13.76 -12.68 3.59
C ILE A 131 14.66 -13.51 2.67
N GLN A 132 14.73 -14.83 2.88
CA GLN A 132 15.47 -15.72 1.99
C GLN A 132 14.87 -15.74 0.58
N ILE A 133 13.54 -15.75 0.45
CA ILE A 133 12.86 -15.68 -0.85
C ILE A 133 13.15 -14.34 -1.55
N ALA A 134 13.06 -13.22 -0.82
CA ALA A 134 13.42 -11.91 -1.34
C ALA A 134 14.89 -11.84 -1.80
N TYR A 135 15.80 -12.43 -1.02
CA TYR A 135 17.22 -12.52 -1.35
C TYR A 135 17.47 -13.33 -2.62
N MET A 136 16.73 -14.43 -2.82
CA MET A 136 16.82 -15.24 -4.05
C MET A 136 16.35 -14.45 -5.28
N HIS A 137 15.23 -13.71 -5.21
CA HIS A 137 14.82 -12.84 -6.32
C HIS A 137 15.90 -11.83 -6.72
N VAL A 138 16.67 -11.33 -5.74
CA VAL A 138 17.74 -10.36 -5.99
C VAL A 138 19.02 -10.99 -6.54
N ASN A 139 19.38 -12.21 -6.10
CA ASN A 139 20.71 -12.78 -6.33
C ASN A 139 20.73 -14.02 -7.23
N GLU A 140 19.62 -14.74 -7.35
CA GLU A 140 19.49 -15.96 -8.14
C GLU A 140 18.69 -15.71 -9.41
N GLU A 141 18.92 -16.53 -10.44
CA GLU A 141 18.16 -16.48 -11.69
C GLU A 141 16.96 -17.42 -11.62
N VAL A 142 15.83 -16.99 -12.17
CA VAL A 142 14.63 -17.83 -12.25
C VAL A 142 14.93 -19.03 -13.15
N PRO A 143 14.68 -20.28 -12.69
CA PRO A 143 14.90 -21.47 -13.51
C PRO A 143 14.13 -21.41 -14.83
N GLN A 144 14.71 -21.96 -15.90
CA GLN A 144 14.01 -22.02 -17.20
C GLN A 144 12.80 -22.95 -17.12
N LEU A 145 11.68 -22.56 -17.75
CA LEU A 145 10.44 -23.37 -17.77
C LEU A 145 10.68 -24.78 -18.29
N ARG A 146 11.46 -24.92 -19.37
CA ARG A 146 11.75 -26.22 -19.99
C ARG A 146 12.55 -27.18 -19.11
N SER A 147 13.22 -26.68 -18.08
CA SER A 147 13.89 -27.53 -17.08
C SER A 147 12.90 -28.32 -16.23
N LYS A 148 11.72 -27.74 -15.96
CA LYS A 148 10.64 -28.34 -15.18
C LYS A 148 9.56 -28.99 -16.06
N ARG A 149 9.28 -28.41 -17.23
CA ARG A 149 8.19 -28.82 -18.10
C ARG A 149 8.62 -28.80 -19.58
N LYS A 150 8.98 -29.98 -20.12
CA LYS A 150 9.65 -30.12 -21.44
C LYS A 150 8.74 -29.84 -22.65
N ASP A 151 7.43 -29.93 -22.49
CA ASP A 151 6.39 -29.71 -23.49
C ASP A 151 6.11 -28.22 -23.77
N VAL A 152 6.71 -27.29 -23.01
CA VAL A 152 6.57 -25.85 -23.23
C VAL A 152 7.29 -25.42 -24.52
N PRO A 153 6.60 -24.72 -25.45
CA PRO A 153 7.22 -24.15 -26.63
C PRO A 153 8.39 -23.23 -26.30
N GLU A 154 9.46 -23.28 -27.10
CA GLU A 154 10.67 -22.48 -26.85
C GLU A 154 10.39 -20.98 -26.82
N ALA A 155 9.52 -20.50 -27.70
CA ALA A 155 9.15 -19.08 -27.74
C ALA A 155 8.49 -18.63 -26.42
N LEU A 156 7.64 -19.47 -25.80
CA LEU A 156 7.03 -19.17 -24.50
C LEU A 156 8.06 -19.23 -23.37
N ASN A 157 8.97 -20.21 -23.41
CA ASN A 157 10.09 -20.30 -22.46
C ASN A 157 10.95 -19.04 -22.46
N LEU A 158 11.34 -18.56 -23.65
CA LEU A 158 12.15 -17.35 -23.81
C LEU A 158 11.40 -16.10 -23.37
N LEU A 159 10.10 -15.99 -23.69
CA LEU A 159 9.29 -14.86 -23.27
C LEU A 159 9.19 -14.76 -21.74
N ILE A 160 8.88 -15.86 -21.05
CA ILE A 160 8.82 -15.85 -19.58
C ILE A 160 10.21 -15.58 -18.98
N ALA A 161 11.28 -16.16 -19.54
CA ALA A 161 12.65 -15.87 -19.08
C ALA A 161 13.05 -14.39 -19.27
N SER A 162 12.57 -13.74 -20.34
CA SER A 162 12.79 -12.30 -20.55
C SER A 162 12.00 -11.47 -19.54
N ALA A 163 10.76 -11.85 -19.22
CA ALA A 163 9.93 -11.16 -18.24
C ALA A 163 10.48 -11.31 -16.81
N THR A 164 11.10 -12.44 -16.48
CA THR A 164 11.70 -12.70 -15.16
C THR A 164 13.19 -12.35 -15.08
N ASN A 165 13.72 -11.56 -16.03
CA ASN A 165 15.12 -11.14 -15.98
C ASN A 165 15.40 -10.27 -14.74
N ARG A 166 16.56 -10.44 -14.11
CA ARG A 166 16.96 -9.61 -12.95
C ARG A 166 17.11 -8.14 -13.32
N ASP A 167 17.61 -7.87 -14.51
CA ASP A 167 17.77 -6.52 -15.05
C ASP A 167 16.44 -6.02 -15.64
N PRO A 168 15.81 -4.96 -15.08
CA PRO A 168 14.55 -4.44 -15.58
C PRO A 168 14.62 -3.98 -17.04
N ASP A 169 15.77 -3.49 -17.51
CA ASP A 169 15.93 -2.99 -18.89
C ASP A 169 15.93 -4.12 -19.93
N LYS A 170 16.10 -5.38 -19.50
CA LYS A 170 16.04 -6.57 -20.36
C LYS A 170 14.65 -7.20 -20.44
N ARG A 171 13.69 -6.69 -19.66
CA ARG A 171 12.29 -7.12 -19.69
C ARG A 171 11.53 -6.35 -20.78
N PRO A 172 10.37 -6.83 -21.24
CA PRO A 172 9.42 -6.00 -21.97
C PRO A 172 9.19 -4.67 -21.22
N ALA A 173 9.05 -3.55 -21.94
CA ALA A 173 8.97 -2.23 -21.32
C ALA A 173 7.65 -2.01 -20.56
N ASN A 174 6.57 -2.64 -21.02
CA ASN A 174 5.24 -2.58 -20.42
C ASN A 174 4.43 -3.85 -20.74
N ALA A 175 3.28 -4.02 -20.06
CA ALA A 175 2.40 -5.16 -20.25
C ALA A 175 1.84 -5.26 -21.70
N GLY A 176 1.73 -4.14 -22.43
CA GLY A 176 1.30 -4.15 -23.83
C GLY A 176 2.33 -4.74 -24.80
N GLU A 177 3.62 -4.56 -24.54
CA GLU A 177 4.69 -5.24 -25.30
C GLU A 177 4.73 -6.75 -24.99
N PHE A 178 4.57 -7.10 -23.72
CA PHE A 178 4.45 -8.51 -23.31
C PHE A 178 3.22 -9.16 -23.96
N LEU A 179 2.05 -8.51 -23.92
CA LEU A 179 0.83 -9.00 -24.54
C LEU A 179 1.01 -9.30 -26.03
N ARG A 180 1.59 -8.37 -26.81
CA ARG A 180 1.85 -8.55 -28.24
C ARG A 180 2.75 -9.76 -28.52
N SER A 181 3.76 -9.95 -27.69
CA SER A 181 4.68 -11.10 -27.81
C SER A 181 3.96 -12.42 -27.49
N LEU A 182 3.11 -12.42 -26.46
CA LEU A 182 2.30 -13.58 -26.08
C LEU A 182 1.26 -13.93 -27.15
N GLU A 183 0.61 -12.94 -27.75
CA GLU A 183 -0.35 -13.12 -28.85
C GLU A 183 0.32 -13.67 -30.11
N SER A 184 1.54 -13.23 -30.43
CA SER A 184 2.32 -13.80 -31.53
C SER A 184 2.57 -15.30 -31.29
N ILE A 185 2.97 -15.67 -30.08
CA ILE A 185 3.19 -17.07 -29.69
C ILE A 185 1.88 -17.86 -29.71
N GLN A 186 0.77 -17.27 -29.26
CA GLN A 186 -0.55 -17.89 -29.32
C GLN A 186 -0.94 -18.21 -30.77
N ASN A 187 -0.66 -17.29 -31.71
CA ASN A 187 -0.94 -17.47 -33.14
C ASN A 187 -0.06 -18.56 -33.78
N GLU A 188 1.18 -18.72 -33.34
CA GLU A 188 2.06 -19.81 -33.78
C GLU A 188 1.56 -21.18 -33.28
N ILE A 189 1.05 -21.23 -32.04
CA ILE A 189 0.53 -22.46 -31.43
C ILE A 189 -0.85 -22.84 -31.99
N ASP A 190 -1.73 -21.86 -32.24
CA ASP A 190 -3.10 -22.07 -32.72
C ASP A 190 -3.55 -21.00 -33.72
N PRO A 191 -3.15 -21.11 -35.01
CA PRO A 191 -3.46 -20.10 -36.03
C PRO A 191 -4.96 -19.96 -36.34
N LYS A 192 -5.81 -20.90 -35.89
CA LYS A 192 -7.26 -20.86 -36.08
C LYS A 192 -7.99 -20.01 -35.03
N SER A 193 -7.34 -19.63 -33.93
CA SER A 193 -7.94 -18.86 -32.84
C SER A 193 -8.35 -17.43 -33.26
N ASN A 194 -7.62 -16.81 -34.20
CA ASN A 194 -7.87 -15.42 -34.62
C ASN A 194 -9.14 -15.21 -35.47
N GLN A 195 -9.71 -16.25 -36.08
CA GLN A 195 -10.92 -16.11 -36.91
C GLN A 195 -12.18 -15.76 -36.09
N MET A 196 -12.14 -15.83 -34.76
CA MET A 196 -13.27 -15.52 -33.87
C MET A 196 -13.11 -14.26 -33.00
N LYS A 197 -11.98 -13.54 -33.07
CA LYS A 197 -11.65 -12.45 -32.12
C LYS A 197 -12.08 -11.03 -32.53
N LEU A 198 -12.89 -10.84 -33.58
CA LEU A 198 -13.44 -9.51 -33.92
C LEU A 198 -14.73 -9.16 -33.15
N ALA A 199 -15.08 -9.91 -32.12
CA ALA A 199 -16.18 -9.62 -31.22
C ALA A 199 -15.67 -9.45 -29.78
N LEU A 200 -15.96 -8.29 -29.20
CA LEU A 200 -15.84 -7.95 -27.77
C LEU A 200 -16.32 -9.09 -26.85
N ASP A 201 -15.66 -9.22 -25.71
CA ASP A 201 -16.12 -9.90 -24.48
C ASP A 201 -16.84 -11.25 -24.68
N LEU A 202 -16.14 -12.27 -25.19
CA LEU A 202 -16.60 -13.65 -25.06
C LEU A 202 -16.28 -14.18 -23.66
N PRO A 203 -17.28 -14.57 -22.84
CA PRO A 203 -17.04 -15.19 -21.54
C PRO A 203 -16.34 -16.54 -21.70
N ILE A 204 -15.37 -16.84 -20.82
CA ILE A 204 -14.73 -18.16 -20.76
C ILE A 204 -15.79 -19.17 -20.27
N GLU A 205 -15.92 -20.32 -20.94
CA GLU A 205 -16.93 -21.31 -20.56
C GLU A 205 -16.73 -21.78 -19.11
N PRO A 206 -17.77 -21.72 -18.25
CA PRO A 206 -17.70 -22.29 -16.92
C PRO A 206 -17.53 -23.82 -17.01
N ILE A 207 -16.49 -24.34 -16.37
CA ILE A 207 -16.19 -25.77 -16.37
C ILE A 207 -17.26 -26.52 -15.58
N LYS A 208 -17.89 -27.53 -16.21
CA LYS A 208 -18.76 -28.49 -15.53
C LYS A 208 -18.03 -29.18 -14.37
N GLU A 209 -18.59 -29.06 -13.17
CA GLU A 209 -18.19 -29.85 -12.00
C GLU A 209 -18.23 -31.35 -12.34
N LYS A 210 -17.07 -32.03 -12.29
CA LYS A 210 -17.06 -33.49 -12.20
C LYS A 210 -17.30 -33.88 -10.73
N PRO A 211 -18.15 -34.88 -10.45
CA PRO A 211 -18.57 -35.19 -9.10
C PRO A 211 -17.39 -35.68 -8.24
N ARG A 212 -17.29 -35.10 -7.04
CA ARG A 212 -16.39 -35.51 -5.95
C ARG A 212 -16.51 -37.00 -5.64
N ASN A 213 -15.43 -37.76 -5.84
CA ASN A 213 -15.23 -39.00 -5.09
C ASN A 213 -14.48 -38.69 -3.79
N LYS A 214 -15.11 -39.03 -2.67
CA LYS A 214 -14.54 -38.95 -1.32
C LYS A 214 -13.32 -39.88 -1.23
N PRO A 215 -12.17 -39.45 -0.66
CA PRO A 215 -11.13 -40.39 -0.28
C PRO A 215 -11.51 -41.07 1.05
N LYS A 216 -11.55 -42.40 1.04
CA LYS A 216 -11.50 -43.25 2.23
C LYS A 216 -10.02 -43.53 2.55
N ASN A 217 -9.62 -43.17 3.76
CA ASN A 217 -8.70 -43.83 4.70
C ASN A 217 -7.53 -44.73 4.23
N VAL A 218 -6.40 -44.46 4.89
CA VAL A 218 -5.21 -45.27 5.24
C VAL A 218 -4.21 -45.58 4.12
N VAL A 219 -3.01 -44.97 4.20
CA VAL A 219 -1.72 -45.70 4.20
C VAL A 219 -0.71 -44.91 5.06
N GLU A 220 -0.25 -45.58 6.11
CA GLU A 220 0.87 -45.27 6.98
C GLU A 220 2.16 -45.69 6.26
N VAL A 221 3.15 -44.80 6.14
CA VAL A 221 4.42 -45.10 5.45
C VAL A 221 5.42 -45.58 6.50
N GLU A 222 5.59 -46.90 6.55
CA GLU A 222 6.69 -47.58 7.24
C GLU A 222 8.01 -47.43 6.48
N LYS A 223 9.10 -47.43 7.25
CA LYS A 223 10.50 -47.35 6.82
C LYS A 223 10.96 -48.69 6.23
N GLU A 224 11.58 -48.68 5.06
CA GLU A 224 12.33 -49.82 4.54
C GLU A 224 13.75 -49.87 5.13
N PRO A 225 14.21 -51.02 5.67
CA PRO A 225 15.61 -51.30 5.92
C PRO A 225 16.25 -52.14 4.79
N THR A 226 17.54 -51.90 4.66
CA THR A 226 18.66 -52.67 4.09
C THR A 226 18.41 -54.15 3.74
N VAL A 227 18.79 -54.54 2.51
CA VAL A 227 18.95 -55.94 2.07
C VAL A 227 20.43 -56.33 2.12
N GLU A 228 20.72 -57.36 2.91
CA GLU A 228 21.96 -58.15 2.89
C GLU A 228 21.90 -59.21 1.78
N VAL A 229 23.05 -59.52 1.17
CA VAL A 229 23.21 -60.60 0.18
C VAL A 229 23.82 -61.82 0.86
N GLU A 230 23.18 -62.97 0.69
CA GLU A 230 23.51 -64.27 1.27
C GLU A 230 24.83 -64.88 0.75
N GLU A 231 25.51 -65.56 1.67
CA GLU A 231 26.56 -66.55 1.43
C GLU A 231 25.96 -67.86 0.91
N SER A 232 26.49 -68.38 -0.19
CA SER A 232 26.26 -69.77 -0.62
C SER A 232 27.34 -70.69 -0.02
N THR A 233 26.87 -71.62 0.79
CA THR A 233 27.65 -72.67 1.46
C THR A 233 27.94 -73.85 0.51
N GLN A 234 29.02 -74.57 0.83
CA GLN A 234 29.31 -75.99 0.56
C GLN A 234 30.35 -76.28 -0.52
N GLU A 235 31.60 -76.47 -0.07
CA GLU A 235 32.40 -77.62 -0.51
C GLU A 235 33.22 -78.18 0.68
N ILE A 236 32.66 -79.26 1.24
CA ILE A 236 33.32 -80.52 1.60
C ILE A 236 34.42 -80.46 2.70
N GLN A 237 33.91 -80.71 3.91
CA GLN A 237 34.60 -81.47 4.96
C GLN A 237 35.05 -82.83 4.43
N GLU A 238 36.33 -82.97 4.07
CA GLU A 238 36.92 -84.31 3.95
C GLU A 238 38.43 -84.36 4.19
N ILE A 239 38.99 -83.56 5.10
CA ILE A 239 40.38 -83.75 5.57
C ILE A 239 40.54 -83.42 7.06
N GLN A 240 39.72 -83.99 7.94
CA GLN A 240 39.88 -83.78 9.39
C GLN A 240 40.15 -85.00 10.28
N GLU A 241 40.19 -86.24 9.81
CA GLU A 241 40.32 -87.38 10.76
C GLU A 241 41.40 -88.44 10.45
N LYS A 242 42.43 -88.12 9.68
CA LYS A 242 43.61 -89.01 9.60
C LYS A 242 44.93 -88.25 9.69
N LYS A 243 45.31 -87.90 10.93
CA LYS A 243 46.61 -88.22 11.56
C LYS A 243 46.86 -87.36 12.81
N GLN A 244 46.00 -87.50 13.82
CA GLN A 244 46.49 -87.52 15.19
C GLN A 244 47.27 -88.84 15.39
N LYS A 245 48.60 -88.76 15.28
CA LYS A 245 49.59 -89.45 16.13
C LYS A 245 50.96 -89.40 15.46
N GLN A 246 51.66 -88.29 15.64
CA GLN A 246 53.07 -88.37 16.02
C GLN A 246 53.42 -87.21 16.95
N LYS A 247 53.60 -87.63 18.20
CA LYS A 247 54.16 -86.93 19.36
C LYS A 247 55.23 -85.86 19.07
N GLU A 248 55.09 -84.80 19.87
CA GLU A 248 56.16 -84.14 20.63
C GLU A 248 57.38 -83.59 19.87
N ARG A 249 57.51 -82.26 19.85
CA ARG A 249 58.67 -81.61 20.50
C ARG A 249 58.46 -80.11 20.76
N LYS A 250 58.74 -79.76 22.01
CA LYS A 250 58.83 -78.46 22.68
C LYS A 250 59.41 -77.32 21.83
N LYS A 251 58.95 -76.08 22.09
CA LYS A 251 59.82 -74.95 22.49
C LYS A 251 59.02 -73.82 23.17
N ARG A 252 59.46 -73.48 24.39
CA ARG A 252 58.93 -72.39 25.23
C ARG A 252 59.33 -71.04 24.62
N ALA A 253 58.39 -70.10 24.49
CA ALA A 253 58.68 -68.73 24.08
C ALA A 253 59.56 -68.03 25.13
N SER A 254 60.65 -67.39 24.68
CA SER A 254 61.65 -66.79 25.56
C SER A 254 61.18 -65.47 26.20
N LYS A 255 61.75 -65.14 27.37
CA LYS A 255 61.45 -63.94 28.19
C LYS A 255 61.63 -62.59 27.46
N ARG A 256 62.22 -62.56 26.25
CA ARG A 256 62.41 -61.33 25.44
C ARG A 256 61.14 -60.90 24.69
N VAL A 257 60.30 -61.84 24.24
CA VAL A 257 59.08 -61.55 23.46
C VAL A 257 57.95 -60.99 24.35
N ARG A 258 57.87 -61.45 25.61
CA ARG A 258 56.94 -60.89 26.62
C ARG A 258 57.29 -59.45 27.01
N ARG A 259 58.56 -59.06 26.96
CA ARG A 259 58.99 -57.68 27.27
C ARG A 259 58.63 -56.71 26.15
N ASN A 260 58.84 -57.11 24.89
CA ASN A 260 58.48 -56.26 23.75
C ASN A 260 56.97 -56.05 23.59
N ARG A 261 56.14 -57.03 23.96
CA ARG A 261 54.67 -56.86 24.01
C ARG A 261 54.21 -55.90 25.11
N LYS A 262 54.88 -55.87 26.27
CA LYS A 262 54.59 -54.89 27.33
C LYS A 262 55.04 -53.47 26.94
N VAL A 263 56.18 -53.34 26.26
CA VAL A 263 56.65 -52.03 25.75
C VAL A 263 55.70 -51.49 24.68
N ALA A 264 55.22 -52.33 23.76
CA ALA A 264 54.23 -51.90 22.75
C ALA A 264 52.89 -51.47 23.37
N PHE A 265 52.44 -52.15 24.44
CA PHE A 265 51.23 -51.77 25.17
C PHE A 265 51.39 -50.45 25.95
N ILE A 266 52.54 -50.23 26.60
CA ILE A 266 52.84 -48.97 27.28
C ILE A 266 53.00 -47.83 26.27
N LEU A 267 53.58 -48.08 25.09
CA LEU A 267 53.63 -47.09 24.00
C LEU A 267 52.24 -46.73 23.49
N ALA A 268 51.34 -47.72 23.35
CA ALA A 268 49.96 -47.48 22.94
C ALA A 268 49.16 -46.70 23.99
N VAL A 269 49.37 -46.98 25.29
CA VAL A 269 48.77 -46.21 26.39
C VAL A 269 49.41 -44.82 26.50
N ALA A 270 50.71 -44.66 26.26
CA ALA A 270 51.38 -43.36 26.26
C ALA A 270 50.99 -42.49 25.06
N LEU A 271 50.73 -43.09 23.90
CA LEU A 271 50.17 -42.41 22.72
C LEU A 271 48.68 -42.10 22.91
N GLY A 272 47.92 -42.98 23.58
CA GLY A 272 46.52 -42.74 23.93
C GLY A 272 46.35 -41.65 24.99
N VAL A 273 47.16 -41.66 26.05
CA VAL A 273 47.16 -40.65 27.12
C VAL A 273 47.80 -39.34 26.64
N GLY A 274 48.88 -39.40 25.84
CA GLY A 274 49.48 -38.23 25.21
C GLY A 274 48.58 -37.58 24.15
N GLY A 275 47.84 -38.39 23.40
CA GLY A 275 46.79 -37.93 22.49
C GLY A 275 45.62 -37.28 23.24
N TRP A 276 45.19 -37.88 24.36
CA TRP A 276 44.12 -37.33 25.20
C TRP A 276 44.54 -36.02 25.93
N TRP A 277 45.80 -35.94 26.38
CA TRP A 277 46.36 -34.77 27.09
C TRP A 277 46.63 -33.58 26.17
N THR A 278 46.86 -33.81 24.88
CA THR A 278 47.09 -32.74 23.88
C THR A 278 45.79 -32.21 23.27
N LEU A 279 44.73 -33.02 23.24
CA LEU A 279 43.41 -32.60 22.74
C LEU A 279 42.51 -31.97 23.82
N VAL A 280 42.69 -32.30 25.11
CA VAL A 280 41.82 -31.84 26.22
C VAL A 280 42.64 -31.38 27.45
N GLY A 281 43.78 -30.73 27.23
CA GLY A 281 44.61 -30.14 28.29
C GLY A 281 44.26 -28.66 28.59
N PRO A 282 44.58 -28.13 29.79
CA PRO A 282 44.19 -26.80 30.30
C PRO A 282 44.88 -25.60 29.62
N GLY A 283 45.31 -25.75 28.36
CA GLY A 283 45.83 -24.68 27.51
C GLY A 283 45.29 -24.73 26.08
N SER A 284 44.26 -25.57 25.81
CA SER A 284 43.58 -25.58 24.51
C SER A 284 42.72 -24.32 24.37
N ARG A 285 43.10 -23.48 23.41
CA ARG A 285 42.33 -22.28 23.08
C ARG A 285 41.22 -22.66 22.11
N VAL A 286 39.98 -22.47 22.53
CA VAL A 286 38.78 -22.71 21.73
C VAL A 286 38.52 -21.50 20.84
N VAL A 287 38.21 -21.75 19.57
CA VAL A 287 37.88 -20.69 18.60
C VAL A 287 36.42 -20.31 18.80
N VAL A 288 36.16 -19.01 18.97
CA VAL A 288 34.82 -18.47 19.09
C VAL A 288 34.17 -18.41 17.70
N PRO A 289 33.05 -19.10 17.46
CA PRO A 289 32.31 -18.99 16.20
C PRO A 289 31.73 -17.59 16.03
N SER A 290 31.49 -17.17 14.78
CA SER A 290 30.80 -15.90 14.53
C SER A 290 29.34 -16.01 14.96
N ILE A 291 28.95 -15.21 15.94
CA ILE A 291 27.59 -15.14 16.52
C ILE A 291 26.93 -13.77 16.28
N VAL A 292 27.56 -12.92 15.45
CA VAL A 292 27.04 -11.61 15.07
C VAL A 292 25.75 -11.77 14.27
N GLY A 293 24.72 -11.00 14.63
CA GLY A 293 23.39 -11.07 14.02
C GLY A 293 22.48 -12.19 14.57
N GLY A 294 23.01 -13.13 15.35
CA GLY A 294 22.24 -14.16 16.04
C GLY A 294 21.57 -13.63 17.31
N THR A 295 20.60 -14.40 17.83
CA THR A 295 19.98 -14.12 19.14
C THR A 295 20.88 -14.56 20.29
N LEU A 296 20.56 -14.13 21.52
CA LEU A 296 21.23 -14.61 22.73
C LEU A 296 21.11 -16.13 22.90
N GLU A 297 19.98 -16.71 22.48
CA GLU A 297 19.75 -18.15 22.51
C GLU A 297 20.67 -18.86 21.51
N ASP A 298 20.74 -18.37 20.26
CA ASP A 298 21.63 -18.93 19.24
C ASP A 298 23.11 -18.89 19.65
N ALA A 299 23.54 -17.78 20.25
CA ALA A 299 24.89 -17.66 20.77
C ALA A 299 25.15 -18.61 21.94
N SER A 300 24.18 -18.78 22.85
CA SER A 300 24.30 -19.75 23.94
C SER A 300 24.37 -21.18 23.40
N SER A 301 23.55 -21.53 22.39
CA SER A 301 23.56 -22.86 21.77
C SER A 301 24.84 -23.14 20.99
N ALA A 302 25.46 -22.12 20.39
CA ALA A 302 26.73 -22.27 19.69
C ALA A 302 27.95 -22.34 20.64
N LEU A 303 27.89 -21.65 21.78
CA LEU A 303 29.02 -21.53 22.72
C LEU A 303 29.03 -22.59 23.84
N THR A 304 27.87 -23.10 24.25
CA THR A 304 27.76 -24.13 25.31
C THR A 304 28.46 -25.45 24.93
N PRO A 305 28.31 -26.00 23.71
CA PRO A 305 29.03 -27.21 23.28
C PRO A 305 30.55 -27.04 23.25
N LEU A 306 31.01 -25.79 23.13
CA LEU A 306 32.42 -25.39 23.14
C LEU A 306 32.96 -25.16 24.56
N GLY A 307 32.12 -25.32 25.59
CA GLY A 307 32.46 -25.06 26.98
C GLY A 307 32.67 -23.58 27.30
N LEU A 308 32.13 -22.66 26.49
CA LEU A 308 32.26 -21.22 26.66
C LEU A 308 31.00 -20.65 27.32
N THR A 309 31.15 -19.61 28.14
CA THR A 309 30.04 -18.93 28.82
C THR A 309 29.79 -17.55 28.23
N THR A 310 28.52 -17.13 28.12
CA THR A 310 28.14 -15.82 27.57
C THR A 310 27.84 -14.82 28.67
N LEU A 311 28.34 -13.59 28.53
CA LEU A 311 28.00 -12.47 29.42
C LEU A 311 27.59 -11.26 28.59
N VAL A 312 26.39 -10.73 28.79
CA VAL A 312 25.99 -9.46 28.16
C VAL A 312 26.72 -8.31 28.85
N SER A 313 27.65 -7.67 28.13
CA SER A 313 28.49 -6.60 28.67
C SER A 313 27.84 -5.23 28.50
N GLU A 314 27.22 -4.98 27.36
CA GLU A 314 26.63 -3.68 27.03
C GLU A 314 25.45 -3.84 26.06
N ASN A 315 24.50 -2.91 26.13
CA ASN A 315 23.40 -2.81 25.18
C ASN A 315 23.51 -1.48 24.41
N ARG A 316 23.86 -1.56 23.12
CA ARG A 316 24.10 -0.41 22.21
C ARG A 316 22.97 -0.28 21.18
N PHE A 317 22.69 0.93 20.70
CA PHE A 317 21.79 1.12 19.55
C PHE A 317 22.54 0.82 18.26
N ASP A 318 21.85 0.21 17.30
CA ASP A 318 22.40 -0.15 16.00
C ASP A 318 21.28 -0.07 14.94
N GLU A 319 21.58 0.53 13.79
CA GLU A 319 20.59 0.73 12.72
C GLU A 319 20.41 -0.52 11.85
N GLU A 320 21.43 -1.39 11.78
CA GLU A 320 21.41 -2.58 10.93
C GLU A 320 20.97 -3.83 11.70
N ILE A 321 21.34 -3.90 12.98
CA ILE A 321 21.13 -5.10 13.80
C ILE A 321 19.83 -4.98 14.62
N PRO A 322 18.89 -5.92 14.50
CA PRO A 322 17.59 -5.85 15.18
C PRO A 322 17.73 -5.94 16.70
N LYS A 323 16.74 -5.39 17.41
CA LYS A 323 16.70 -5.44 18.88
C LYS A 323 16.81 -6.88 19.39
N GLY A 324 17.76 -7.12 20.30
CA GLY A 324 18.00 -8.41 20.91
C GLY A 324 19.03 -9.28 20.18
N ALA A 325 19.47 -8.89 18.99
CA ALA A 325 20.55 -9.57 18.28
C ALA A 325 21.93 -9.04 18.71
N ILE A 326 22.95 -9.89 18.55
CA ILE A 326 24.32 -9.58 18.98
C ILE A 326 24.99 -8.70 17.92
N ILE A 327 25.46 -7.53 18.36
CA ILE A 327 26.24 -6.60 17.55
C ILE A 327 27.67 -7.09 17.41
N GLU A 328 28.28 -7.40 18.55
CA GLU A 328 29.69 -7.73 18.62
C GLU A 328 29.92 -8.69 19.79
N SER A 329 30.87 -9.59 19.61
CA SER A 329 31.40 -10.43 20.68
C SER A 329 32.83 -10.02 20.99
N ILE A 330 33.22 -10.07 22.26
CA ILE A 330 34.59 -9.84 22.71
C ILE A 330 35.05 -11.13 23.40
N PRO A 331 35.98 -11.89 22.80
CA PRO A 331 36.66 -11.64 21.52
C PRO A 331 35.76 -11.84 20.27
N PRO A 332 36.13 -11.25 19.11
CA PRO A 332 35.34 -11.34 17.86
C PRO A 332 35.38 -12.76 17.27
N GLY A 333 34.49 -13.04 16.32
CA GLY A 333 34.44 -14.34 15.62
C GLY A 333 35.80 -14.74 15.02
N GLY A 334 36.24 -15.97 15.28
CA GLY A 334 37.58 -16.47 14.97
C GLY A 334 38.62 -16.20 16.07
N GLY A 335 38.27 -15.39 17.08
CA GLY A 335 39.06 -15.16 18.28
C GLY A 335 39.23 -16.42 19.12
N ARG A 336 40.24 -16.42 20.00
CA ARG A 336 40.62 -17.58 20.79
C ARG A 336 40.44 -17.29 22.28
N VAL A 337 39.72 -18.17 22.97
CA VAL A 337 39.44 -18.10 24.40
C VAL A 337 39.92 -19.39 25.06
N ASP A 338 40.41 -19.32 26.29
CA ASP A 338 40.75 -20.51 27.05
C ASP A 338 39.50 -21.38 27.27
N ALA A 339 39.65 -22.69 27.30
CA ALA A 339 38.54 -23.61 27.57
C ALA A 339 37.83 -23.24 28.90
N GLY A 340 36.51 -23.04 28.89
CA GLY A 340 35.76 -22.54 30.06
C GLY A 340 35.63 -21.02 30.12
N GLY A 341 36.25 -20.26 29.21
CA GLY A 341 36.28 -18.80 29.28
C GLY A 341 34.97 -18.11 28.92
N GLN A 342 34.93 -16.80 29.19
CA GLN A 342 33.75 -15.95 28.99
C GLN A 342 33.86 -15.17 27.68
N VAL A 343 32.77 -15.17 26.90
CA VAL A 343 32.58 -14.31 25.73
C VAL A 343 31.62 -13.20 26.12
N LYS A 344 32.10 -11.95 26.04
CA LYS A 344 31.28 -10.77 26.30
C LYS A 344 30.48 -10.43 25.05
N LEU A 345 29.19 -10.17 25.20
CA LEU A 345 28.29 -9.85 24.10
C LEU A 345 27.81 -8.41 24.24
N ILE A 346 27.86 -7.67 23.12
CA ILE A 346 27.20 -6.39 22.98
C ILE A 346 25.90 -6.64 22.21
N VAL A 347 24.77 -6.34 22.82
CA VAL A 347 23.45 -6.64 22.24
C VAL A 347 22.81 -5.37 21.71
N SER A 348 22.13 -5.48 20.57
CA SER A 348 21.43 -4.37 19.97
C SER A 348 20.15 -4.02 20.73
N LYS A 349 19.96 -2.74 21.03
CA LYS A 349 18.67 -2.17 21.45
C LYS A 349 17.74 -1.90 20.26
N GLY A 350 18.22 -2.17 19.04
CA GLY A 350 17.58 -1.80 17.80
C GLY A 350 17.92 -0.35 17.38
N PRO A 351 17.22 0.15 16.35
CA PRO A 351 17.42 1.50 15.86
C PRO A 351 17.07 2.55 16.91
N GLU A 352 17.86 3.63 16.97
CA GLU A 352 17.60 4.76 17.85
C GLU A 352 16.44 5.58 17.26
N ARG A 353 15.32 5.66 17.99
CA ARG A 353 14.12 6.39 17.56
C ARG A 353 13.60 7.28 18.69
N TYR A 354 13.28 8.52 18.35
CA TYR A 354 12.69 9.52 19.25
C TYR A 354 11.23 9.72 18.92
N LEU A 355 10.40 9.89 19.93
CA LEU A 355 8.98 10.21 19.76
C LEU A 355 8.81 11.72 19.66
N ILE A 356 8.07 12.18 18.64
CA ILE A 356 7.74 13.59 18.53
C ILE A 356 6.77 13.97 19.65
N PRO A 357 7.09 14.98 20.49
CA PRO A 357 6.21 15.42 21.56
C PRO A 357 4.91 16.04 20.99
N PRO A 358 3.80 16.01 21.73
CA PRO A 358 2.58 16.72 21.33
C PRO A 358 2.82 18.23 21.32
N VAL A 359 2.75 18.83 20.13
CA VAL A 359 2.93 20.29 19.94
C VAL A 359 1.67 21.03 19.53
N ALA A 360 0.57 20.32 19.26
CA ALA A 360 -0.71 20.92 18.89
C ALA A 360 -1.25 21.81 20.01
N GLY A 361 -1.67 23.03 19.66
CA GLY A 361 -2.19 24.02 20.62
C GLY A 361 -1.12 24.74 21.45
N LEU A 362 0.17 24.45 21.24
CA LEU A 362 1.26 25.23 21.84
C LEU A 362 1.56 26.48 20.99
N THR A 363 2.22 27.46 21.61
CA THR A 363 2.84 28.55 20.87
C THR A 363 4.08 28.03 20.13
N PRO A 364 4.50 28.63 19.01
CA PRO A 364 5.68 28.20 18.25
C PRO A 364 6.96 28.17 19.10
N GLU A 365 7.07 29.07 20.08
CA GLU A 365 8.18 29.14 21.04
C GLU A 365 8.15 27.98 22.03
N ALA A 366 6.97 27.67 22.59
CA ALA A 366 6.81 26.54 23.50
C ALA A 366 6.99 25.20 22.78
N ALA A 367 6.50 25.08 21.54
CA ALA A 367 6.72 23.91 20.69
C ALA A 367 8.21 23.71 20.38
N ARG A 368 8.94 24.79 20.05
CA ARG A 368 10.39 24.76 19.88
C ARG A 368 11.11 24.26 21.12
N ALA A 369 10.82 24.84 22.29
CA ALA A 369 11.42 24.42 23.55
C ALA A 369 11.07 22.97 23.94
N ALA A 370 9.90 22.46 23.52
CA ALA A 370 9.53 21.07 23.74
C ALA A 370 10.32 20.11 22.84
N ILE A 371 10.58 20.50 21.59
CA ILE A 371 11.32 19.71 20.61
C ILE A 371 12.82 19.71 20.90
N GLU A 372 13.40 20.84 21.33
CA GLU A 372 14.83 20.98 21.68
C GLU A 372 15.28 20.10 22.86
N LYS A 373 14.36 19.56 23.67
CA LYS A 373 14.67 18.56 24.71
C LYS A 373 15.12 17.22 24.14
N PHE A 374 14.87 17.00 22.86
CA PHE A 374 15.27 15.81 22.12
C PHE A 374 16.32 16.20 21.07
N PRO A 375 17.18 15.26 20.63
CA PRO A 375 18.16 15.51 19.58
C PRO A 375 17.46 15.51 18.21
N LEU A 376 16.59 16.49 18.00
CA LEU A 376 15.74 16.70 16.81
C LEU A 376 16.00 18.09 16.27
N SER A 377 15.94 18.24 14.95
CA SER A 377 16.18 19.50 14.26
C SER A 377 14.86 20.20 13.94
N LEU A 378 14.79 21.52 14.12
CA LEU A 378 13.63 22.31 13.71
C LEU A 378 13.80 22.83 12.29
N GLY A 379 12.79 22.57 11.46
CA GLY A 379 12.70 23.09 10.10
C GLY A 379 12.03 24.46 10.03
N ALA A 380 11.73 24.89 8.81
CA ALA A 380 10.96 26.10 8.57
C ALA A 380 9.50 25.91 9.04
N ASN A 381 8.91 26.99 9.57
CA ASN A 381 7.49 27.01 9.92
C ASN A 381 6.66 27.29 8.67
N THR A 382 5.58 26.54 8.50
CA THR A 382 4.60 26.76 7.43
C THR A 382 3.35 27.35 8.05
N GLU A 383 2.83 28.43 7.48
CA GLU A 383 1.65 29.09 8.02
C GLU A 383 0.40 28.77 7.19
N VAL A 384 -0.58 28.10 7.82
CA VAL A 384 -1.79 27.55 7.19
C VAL A 384 -3.04 28.14 7.84
N PHE A 385 -4.11 28.36 7.07
CA PHE A 385 -5.39 28.81 7.61
C PHE A 385 -6.14 27.67 8.31
N SER A 386 -6.73 27.94 9.48
CA SER A 386 -7.51 26.97 10.24
C SER A 386 -8.74 27.60 10.88
N LYS A 387 -9.88 26.91 10.80
CA LYS A 387 -11.12 27.32 11.46
C LYS A 387 -11.18 26.92 12.94
N LEU A 388 -10.39 25.93 13.33
CA LEU A 388 -10.43 25.31 14.67
C LEU A 388 -9.36 25.88 15.60
N VAL A 389 -8.20 26.24 15.06
CA VAL A 389 -7.03 26.66 15.84
C VAL A 389 -6.88 28.18 15.75
N PRO A 390 -6.83 28.91 16.88
CA PRO A 390 -6.64 30.35 16.87
C PRO A 390 -5.33 30.77 16.20
N LYS A 391 -5.29 32.00 15.67
CA LYS A 391 -4.11 32.56 15.04
C LYS A 391 -2.91 32.54 16.00
N GLY A 392 -1.75 32.10 15.50
CA GLY A 392 -0.49 32.09 16.23
C GLY A 392 -0.23 30.82 17.05
N PHE A 393 -1.12 29.83 17.01
CA PHE A 393 -0.92 28.52 17.64
C PHE A 393 -0.53 27.46 16.61
N VAL A 394 0.23 26.46 17.05
CA VAL A 394 0.61 25.32 16.23
C VAL A 394 -0.61 24.42 16.02
N ILE A 395 -0.92 24.14 14.75
CA ILE A 395 -1.96 23.19 14.34
C ILE A 395 -1.43 21.77 14.53
N THR A 396 -0.29 21.50 13.90
CA THR A 396 0.37 20.20 13.92
C THR A 396 1.85 20.36 13.58
N SER A 397 2.61 19.28 13.68
CA SER A 397 3.95 19.15 13.12
C SER A 397 3.96 18.13 12.00
N SER A 398 4.92 18.28 11.09
CA SER A 398 5.32 17.24 10.15
C SER A 398 6.78 16.87 10.42
N PRO A 399 7.09 15.60 10.76
CA PRO A 399 6.17 14.47 10.93
C PRO A 399 5.18 14.60 12.11
N GLU A 400 4.11 13.80 12.09
CA GLU A 400 3.01 13.90 13.07
C GLU A 400 3.48 13.65 14.51
N PRO A 401 2.88 14.32 15.51
CA PRO A 401 3.15 14.05 16.92
C PRO A 401 2.95 12.57 17.28
N GLY A 402 3.87 12.00 18.06
CA GLY A 402 3.87 10.58 18.42
C GLY A 402 4.54 9.64 17.41
N SER A 403 4.93 10.13 16.23
CA SER A 403 5.72 9.35 15.27
C SER A 403 7.15 9.10 15.78
N LYS A 404 7.73 7.97 15.37
CA LYS A 404 9.10 7.55 15.70
C LYS A 404 10.06 8.06 14.63
N VAL A 405 10.86 9.06 14.97
CA VAL A 405 11.83 9.67 14.05
C VAL A 405 13.28 9.34 14.43
N LYS A 406 14.17 9.42 13.45
CA LYS A 406 15.61 9.28 13.66
C LYS A 406 16.15 10.49 14.43
N ARG A 407 17.35 10.32 15.00
CA ARG A 407 18.15 11.44 15.50
C ARG A 407 18.35 12.47 14.38
N ASP A 408 18.34 13.75 14.74
CA ASP A 408 18.54 14.91 13.85
C ASP A 408 17.46 15.07 12.76
N ALA A 409 16.35 14.32 12.83
CA ALA A 409 15.22 14.48 11.93
C ALA A 409 14.67 15.92 11.97
N THR A 410 14.33 16.45 10.80
CA THR A 410 13.80 17.82 10.66
C THR A 410 12.30 17.84 10.88
N ILE A 411 11.83 18.65 11.81
CA ILE A 411 10.42 18.82 12.15
C ILE A 411 9.97 20.21 11.73
N SER A 412 9.03 20.29 10.80
CA SER A 412 8.37 21.53 10.41
C SER A 412 7.09 21.71 11.22
N LEU A 413 6.83 22.93 11.68
CA LEU A 413 5.61 23.29 12.41
C LEU A 413 4.62 23.96 11.47
N GLU A 414 3.36 23.53 11.54
CA GLU A 414 2.25 24.21 10.88
C GLU A 414 1.60 25.18 11.86
N ILE A 415 1.71 26.47 11.59
CA ILE A 415 1.17 27.55 12.44
C ILE A 415 -0.14 28.04 11.85
N SER A 416 -1.15 28.20 12.70
CA SER A 416 -2.43 28.74 12.30
C SER A 416 -2.34 30.24 12.00
N LYS A 417 -2.76 30.62 10.79
CA LYS A 417 -3.08 32.01 10.42
C LYS A 417 -4.44 32.46 10.95
N GLY A 418 -5.20 31.57 11.58
CA GLY A 418 -6.60 31.76 11.94
C GLY A 418 -7.54 31.44 10.77
N VAL A 419 -8.80 31.86 10.92
CA VAL A 419 -9.79 31.75 9.85
C VAL A 419 -9.35 32.58 8.64
N GLU A 420 -9.48 32.03 7.44
CA GLU A 420 -9.27 32.78 6.21
C GLU A 420 -10.31 33.90 6.15
N THR A 421 -9.87 35.16 6.14
CA THR A 421 -10.73 36.33 6.01
C THR A 421 -10.63 36.93 4.61
N VAL A 422 -11.74 37.45 4.12
CA VAL A 422 -11.84 38.16 2.84
C VAL A 422 -12.31 39.58 3.13
N ALA A 423 -11.72 40.56 2.43
CA ALA A 423 -12.08 41.96 2.57
C ALA A 423 -13.56 42.17 2.22
N LEU A 424 -14.32 42.76 3.14
CA LEU A 424 -15.75 43.02 2.96
C LEU A 424 -15.98 44.52 2.77
N THR A 425 -16.31 44.89 1.54
CA THR A 425 -16.75 46.26 1.23
C THR A 425 -18.20 46.48 1.65
N SER A 426 -18.53 47.72 2.02
CA SER A 426 -19.91 48.11 2.28
C SER A 426 -20.63 48.37 0.95
N TYR A 427 -21.76 47.69 0.75
CA TYR A 427 -22.63 47.86 -0.41
C TYR A 427 -23.86 48.72 -0.12
N ALA A 428 -23.97 49.32 1.06
CA ALA A 428 -25.08 50.21 1.40
C ALA A 428 -25.21 51.37 0.39
N GLY A 429 -26.39 51.51 -0.22
CA GLY A 429 -26.69 52.50 -1.26
C GLY A 429 -26.26 52.12 -2.68
N LYS A 430 -25.52 51.03 -2.88
CA LYS A 430 -25.16 50.50 -4.21
C LYS A 430 -26.27 49.60 -4.77
N SER A 431 -26.13 49.19 -6.04
CA SER A 431 -27.03 48.21 -6.67
C SER A 431 -26.98 46.86 -5.95
N GLY A 432 -28.15 46.31 -5.63
CA GLY A 432 -28.29 45.00 -4.98
C GLY A 432 -27.84 43.85 -5.86
N GLU A 433 -28.05 43.93 -7.18
CA GLU A 433 -27.56 42.92 -8.13
C GLU A 433 -26.04 42.92 -8.21
N GLN A 434 -25.43 44.11 -8.24
CA GLN A 434 -23.98 44.25 -8.21
C GLN A 434 -23.40 43.69 -6.91
N ALA A 435 -24.00 44.02 -5.77
CA ALA A 435 -23.58 43.54 -4.47
C ALA A 435 -23.68 42.01 -4.35
N LEU A 436 -24.77 41.43 -4.86
CA LEU A 436 -24.97 39.97 -4.84
C LEU A 436 -23.88 39.28 -5.68
N ASN A 437 -23.61 39.76 -6.89
CA ASN A 437 -22.57 39.18 -7.75
C ASN A 437 -21.19 39.32 -7.13
N GLU A 438 -20.77 40.52 -6.71
CA GLU A 438 -19.44 40.75 -6.15
C GLU A 438 -19.21 39.95 -4.85
N LEU A 439 -20.21 39.85 -3.96
CA LEU A 439 -20.10 39.05 -2.74
C LEU A 439 -20.09 37.55 -3.02
N THR A 440 -20.85 37.08 -4.01
CA THR A 440 -20.83 35.66 -4.41
C THR A 440 -19.49 35.29 -5.05
N ASP A 441 -18.94 36.17 -5.89
CA ASP A 441 -17.62 36.02 -6.52
C ASP A 441 -16.48 36.00 -5.49
N LEU A 442 -16.62 36.77 -4.41
CA LEU A 442 -15.70 36.75 -3.26
C LEU A 442 -15.84 35.48 -2.40
N GLY A 443 -16.80 34.59 -2.71
CA GLY A 443 -17.01 33.31 -2.05
C GLY A 443 -17.83 33.38 -0.76
N PHE A 444 -18.65 34.42 -0.58
CA PHE A 444 -19.61 34.51 0.52
C PHE A 444 -20.95 33.87 0.14
N ASN A 445 -21.69 33.41 1.15
CA ASN A 445 -23.07 32.99 0.96
C ASN A 445 -23.99 34.20 1.14
N VAL A 446 -24.77 34.58 0.13
CA VAL A 446 -25.55 35.83 0.17
C VAL A 446 -27.04 35.54 0.28
N GLU A 447 -27.67 36.06 1.32
CA GLU A 447 -29.13 35.97 1.51
C GLU A 447 -29.77 37.34 1.28
N SER A 448 -30.58 37.47 0.23
CA SER A 448 -31.28 38.71 -0.09
C SER A 448 -32.71 38.72 0.43
N THR A 449 -33.07 39.76 1.19
CA THR A 449 -34.45 40.08 1.58
C THR A 449 -34.85 41.42 0.98
N TYR A 450 -36.15 41.67 0.87
CA TYR A 450 -36.65 42.87 0.21
C TYR A 450 -37.59 43.69 1.09
N ALA A 451 -37.26 44.97 1.28
CA ALA A 451 -38.06 45.92 2.06
C ALA A 451 -38.37 47.18 1.25
N PHE A 452 -39.44 47.90 1.62
CA PHE A 452 -39.72 49.21 1.04
C PHE A 452 -38.95 50.29 1.80
N ASP A 453 -38.34 51.22 1.08
CA ASP A 453 -37.65 52.37 1.66
C ASP A 453 -38.00 53.63 0.86
N GLU A 454 -38.25 54.74 1.55
CA GLU A 454 -38.64 56.00 0.91
C GLU A 454 -37.46 56.83 0.39
N LYS A 455 -36.25 56.59 0.90
CA LYS A 455 -35.03 57.35 0.59
C LYS A 455 -34.16 56.62 -0.42
N ILE A 456 -34.13 55.29 -0.36
CA ILE A 456 -33.29 54.44 -1.21
C ILE A 456 -34.06 54.02 -2.46
N LEU A 457 -33.44 54.26 -3.63
CA LEU A 457 -33.97 53.89 -4.94
C LEU A 457 -34.26 52.38 -5.03
N SER A 458 -35.25 52.01 -5.85
CA SER A 458 -35.57 50.60 -6.09
C SER A 458 -34.36 49.86 -6.66
N GLY A 459 -34.10 48.65 -6.15
CA GLY A 459 -32.96 47.83 -6.52
C GLY A 459 -31.66 48.13 -5.76
N ALA A 460 -31.58 49.19 -4.95
CA ALA A 460 -30.39 49.49 -4.16
C ALA A 460 -30.43 48.84 -2.76
N VAL A 461 -29.24 48.55 -2.19
CA VAL A 461 -29.10 47.93 -0.87
C VAL A 461 -29.42 48.96 0.23
N ILE A 462 -30.41 48.65 1.07
CA ILE A 462 -30.79 49.42 2.25
C ILE A 462 -29.82 49.14 3.39
N LYS A 463 -29.61 47.84 3.68
CA LYS A 463 -28.79 47.38 4.80
C LYS A 463 -28.05 46.11 4.40
N GLN A 464 -26.85 45.96 4.92
CA GLN A 464 -26.01 44.76 4.82
C GLN A 464 -25.64 44.31 6.23
N GLU A 465 -25.69 43.01 6.49
CA GLU A 465 -25.25 42.41 7.75
C GLU A 465 -24.31 41.23 7.47
N PRO A 466 -23.12 41.18 8.10
CA PRO A 466 -22.61 42.09 9.14
C PRO A 466 -22.23 43.49 8.61
N SER A 467 -22.56 44.54 9.37
CA SER A 467 -22.33 45.94 8.98
C SER A 467 -20.99 46.46 9.52
N GLY A 468 -20.17 47.09 8.68
CA GLY A 468 -18.97 47.82 9.14
C GLY A 468 -17.75 46.95 9.47
N VAL A 469 -17.76 45.67 9.10
CA VAL A 469 -16.58 44.80 9.17
C VAL A 469 -15.71 45.04 7.93
N ALA A 470 -14.43 45.31 8.13
CA ALA A 470 -13.45 45.43 7.04
C ALA A 470 -13.11 44.05 6.43
N GLU A 471 -13.23 42.99 7.23
CA GLU A 471 -12.92 41.62 6.85
C GLU A 471 -13.94 40.66 7.46
N ALA A 472 -14.38 39.69 6.67
CA ALA A 472 -15.30 38.64 7.10
C ALA A 472 -14.72 37.25 6.78
N PRO A 473 -15.03 36.21 7.60
CA PRO A 473 -14.56 34.86 7.32
C PRO A 473 -15.07 34.35 5.97
N LYS A 474 -14.19 33.75 5.16
CA LYS A 474 -14.56 33.19 3.86
C LYS A 474 -15.67 32.15 3.99
N GLY A 475 -16.70 32.27 3.16
CA GLY A 475 -17.88 31.42 3.20
C GLY A 475 -18.90 31.76 4.30
N SER A 476 -18.75 32.88 5.02
CA SER A 476 -19.79 33.36 5.94
C SER A 476 -21.04 33.81 5.19
N THR A 477 -22.19 33.74 5.85
CA THR A 477 -23.45 34.28 5.31
C THR A 477 -23.52 35.79 5.49
N ILE A 478 -23.78 36.51 4.41
CA ILE A 478 -24.04 37.95 4.39
C ILE A 478 -25.51 38.16 4.00
N THR A 479 -26.25 38.86 4.84
CA THR A 479 -27.64 39.21 4.54
C THR A 479 -27.70 40.62 3.92
N LEU A 480 -28.41 40.73 2.80
CA LEU A 480 -28.67 42.00 2.13
C LEU A 480 -30.16 42.32 2.20
N VAL A 481 -30.50 43.55 2.56
CA VAL A 481 -31.85 44.08 2.47
C VAL A 481 -31.90 45.02 1.27
N ILE A 482 -32.59 44.63 0.21
CA ILE A 482 -32.70 45.38 -1.05
C ILE A 482 -34.01 46.17 -1.08
N SER A 483 -33.94 47.42 -1.54
CA SER A 483 -35.10 48.30 -1.66
C SER A 483 -36.01 47.88 -2.80
N LYS A 484 -37.31 47.71 -2.51
CA LYS A 484 -38.38 47.63 -3.52
C LYS A 484 -38.77 49.02 -4.06
N GLY A 485 -38.13 50.07 -3.56
CA GLY A 485 -38.48 51.47 -3.81
C GLY A 485 -39.54 51.97 -2.82
N SER A 486 -40.13 53.13 -3.13
CA SER A 486 -41.15 53.71 -2.27
C SER A 486 -42.41 52.85 -2.25
N GLN A 487 -42.96 52.66 -1.04
CA GLN A 487 -44.28 52.04 -0.84
C GLN A 487 -45.41 52.87 -1.46
N PHE A 488 -45.13 54.12 -1.83
CA PHE A 488 -46.10 55.04 -2.40
C PHE A 488 -45.81 55.33 -3.86
N VAL A 489 -46.88 55.53 -4.61
CA VAL A 489 -46.86 55.91 -6.02
C VAL A 489 -47.76 57.13 -6.20
N PHE A 490 -47.41 58.00 -7.14
CA PHE A 490 -48.22 59.15 -7.50
C PHE A 490 -49.22 58.77 -8.59
N VAL A 491 -50.47 59.20 -8.44
CA VAL A 491 -51.50 58.96 -9.46
C VAL A 491 -51.14 59.73 -10.75
N PRO A 492 -50.83 59.03 -11.87
CA PRO A 492 -50.43 59.69 -13.11
C PRO A 492 -51.62 60.40 -13.76
N ASN A 493 -51.33 61.36 -14.65
CA ASN A 493 -52.36 62.01 -15.43
C ASN A 493 -52.85 61.06 -16.54
N VAL A 494 -53.98 60.41 -16.30
CA VAL A 494 -54.67 59.55 -17.28
C VAL A 494 -55.93 60.20 -17.84
N PHE A 495 -56.03 61.54 -17.83
CA PHE A 495 -57.16 62.24 -18.43
C PHE A 495 -57.13 62.13 -19.97
N SER A 496 -58.32 62.00 -20.58
CA SER A 496 -58.52 61.99 -22.04
C SER A 496 -57.88 60.83 -22.83
N ILE A 497 -57.23 59.88 -22.16
CA ILE A 497 -56.75 58.64 -22.79
C ILE A 497 -57.84 57.56 -22.79
N GLU A 498 -57.64 56.54 -23.63
CA GLU A 498 -58.56 55.40 -23.76
C GLU A 498 -58.62 54.58 -22.47
N GLN A 499 -59.79 54.03 -22.13
CA GLN A 499 -59.99 53.18 -20.97
C GLN A 499 -58.95 52.04 -20.87
N SER A 500 -58.65 51.36 -21.98
CA SER A 500 -57.71 50.23 -22.03
C SER A 500 -56.30 50.64 -21.61
N LEU A 501 -55.80 51.73 -22.18
CA LEU A 501 -54.48 52.30 -21.89
C LEU A 501 -54.42 52.86 -20.47
N ALA A 502 -55.50 53.52 -19.98
CA ALA A 502 -55.57 54.04 -18.62
C ALA A 502 -55.54 52.92 -17.56
N ILE A 503 -56.24 51.82 -17.79
CA ILE A 503 -56.19 50.65 -16.92
C ILE A 503 -54.78 50.08 -16.92
N LYS A 504 -54.15 49.93 -18.09
CA LYS A 504 -52.78 49.43 -18.19
C LYS A 504 -51.80 50.31 -17.41
N THR A 505 -51.78 51.62 -17.66
CA THR A 505 -50.89 52.57 -16.97
C THR A 505 -51.08 52.58 -15.45
N LEU A 506 -52.31 52.48 -14.95
CA LEU A 506 -52.57 52.43 -13.51
C LEU A 506 -52.22 51.05 -12.90
N THR A 507 -52.39 49.98 -13.67
CA THR A 507 -52.07 48.61 -13.23
C THR A 507 -50.56 48.37 -13.22
N ASP A 508 -49.82 48.93 -14.17
CA ASP A 508 -48.34 48.92 -14.23
C ASP A 508 -47.71 49.61 -13.00
N LEU A 509 -48.47 50.51 -12.35
CA LEU A 509 -48.11 51.18 -11.10
C LEU A 509 -48.59 50.43 -9.84
N GLU A 510 -49.06 49.19 -10.00
CA GLU A 510 -49.59 48.32 -8.95
C GLU A 510 -50.82 48.92 -8.22
N LEU A 511 -51.63 49.74 -8.90
CA LEU A 511 -52.86 50.31 -8.35
C LEU A 511 -54.09 49.48 -8.76
N LYS A 512 -55.08 49.33 -7.87
CA LYS A 512 -56.32 48.63 -8.18
C LYS A 512 -57.29 49.57 -8.89
N VAL A 513 -57.67 49.27 -10.13
CA VAL A 513 -58.52 50.18 -10.94
C VAL A 513 -59.99 49.78 -10.86
N VAL A 514 -60.85 50.73 -10.49
CA VAL A 514 -62.32 50.58 -10.54
C VAL A 514 -62.87 51.50 -11.62
N VAL A 515 -63.63 50.96 -12.59
CA VAL A 515 -64.15 51.72 -13.72
C VAL A 515 -65.63 52.06 -13.52
N LYS A 516 -65.96 53.35 -13.46
CA LYS A 516 -67.34 53.85 -13.52
C LYS A 516 -67.66 54.31 -14.93
N LYS A 517 -68.68 53.73 -15.57
CA LYS A 517 -69.09 54.05 -16.95
C LYS A 517 -70.20 55.12 -16.92
N LEU A 518 -70.03 56.20 -17.67
CA LEU A 518 -71.02 57.25 -17.89
C LEU A 518 -71.32 57.31 -19.41
N GLY A 519 -72.60 57.24 -19.83
CA GLY A 519 -73.00 57.41 -21.24
C GLY A 519 -72.85 56.19 -22.17
N THR A 520 -73.42 56.32 -23.39
CA THR A 520 -73.60 55.27 -24.42
C THR A 520 -72.61 55.33 -25.59
N LYS A 521 -71.54 56.14 -25.51
CA LYS A 521 -70.54 56.29 -26.60
C LYS A 521 -69.71 55.02 -26.80
N LYS A 522 -69.38 54.72 -28.06
CA LYS A 522 -68.55 53.55 -28.48
C LYS A 522 -67.08 53.66 -28.05
N THR A 523 -66.51 54.87 -28.00
CA THR A 523 -65.14 55.14 -27.49
C THR A 523 -65.23 55.88 -26.16
N LYS A 524 -64.81 55.23 -25.06
CA LYS A 524 -64.91 55.79 -23.71
C LYS A 524 -63.55 56.35 -23.28
N LYS A 525 -63.49 57.65 -23.03
CA LYS A 525 -62.28 58.33 -22.54
C LYS A 525 -62.42 58.64 -21.06
N VAL A 526 -61.31 58.71 -20.34
CA VAL A 526 -61.31 59.03 -18.91
C VAL A 526 -61.64 60.51 -18.69
N THR A 527 -62.73 60.78 -17.97
CA THR A 527 -63.25 62.13 -17.66
C THR A 527 -63.03 62.53 -16.21
N ASN A 528 -62.91 61.56 -15.30
CA ASN A 528 -62.65 61.82 -13.88
C ASN A 528 -61.78 60.72 -13.26
N ILE A 529 -60.94 61.08 -12.29
CA ILE A 529 -60.02 60.19 -11.59
C ILE A 529 -60.07 60.53 -10.10
N VAL A 530 -60.29 59.52 -9.26
CA VAL A 530 -60.32 59.64 -7.79
C VAL A 530 -59.42 58.56 -7.20
N PRO A 531 -58.39 58.88 -6.38
CA PRO A 531 -57.95 60.21 -5.93
C PRO A 531 -57.43 61.14 -7.03
N LYS A 532 -57.29 62.44 -6.74
CA LYS A 532 -56.84 63.45 -7.72
C LYS A 532 -55.48 63.09 -8.30
N VAL A 533 -55.27 63.44 -9.57
CA VAL A 533 -53.96 63.32 -10.23
C VAL A 533 -52.88 64.02 -9.38
N GLY A 534 -51.73 63.36 -9.24
CA GLY A 534 -50.63 63.83 -8.39
C GLY A 534 -50.76 63.50 -6.90
N SER A 535 -51.82 62.81 -6.47
CA SER A 535 -51.94 62.35 -5.07
C SER A 535 -50.96 61.21 -4.78
N LYS A 536 -50.23 61.26 -3.65
CA LYS A 536 -49.38 60.17 -3.14
C LYS A 536 -50.28 59.09 -2.53
N VAL A 537 -50.37 57.92 -3.17
CA VAL A 537 -51.18 56.78 -2.73
C VAL A 537 -50.29 55.57 -2.45
N LYS A 538 -50.69 54.69 -1.52
CA LYS A 538 -49.96 53.43 -1.28
C LYS A 538 -50.13 52.49 -2.48
N ARG A 539 -49.08 51.78 -2.88
CA ARG A 539 -49.20 50.67 -3.84
C ARG A 539 -50.28 49.68 -3.37
N GLY A 540 -51.13 49.23 -4.27
CA GLY A 540 -52.32 48.41 -3.98
C GLY A 540 -53.59 49.19 -3.59
N SER A 541 -53.54 50.51 -3.51
CA SER A 541 -54.73 51.36 -3.26
C SER A 541 -55.67 51.38 -4.47
N THR A 542 -56.95 51.61 -4.21
CA THR A 542 -57.99 51.66 -5.25
C THR A 542 -58.08 53.05 -5.89
N VAL A 543 -57.93 53.12 -7.21
CA VAL A 543 -58.17 54.31 -8.03
C VAL A 543 -59.43 54.10 -8.86
N THR A 544 -60.40 54.99 -8.71
CA THR A 544 -61.64 54.99 -9.50
C THR A 544 -61.47 55.91 -10.71
N ILE A 545 -61.63 55.36 -11.91
CA ILE A 545 -61.70 56.14 -13.15
C ILE A 545 -63.15 56.19 -13.63
N THR A 546 -63.63 57.38 -13.98
CA THR A 546 -64.91 57.57 -14.67
C THR A 546 -64.64 57.74 -16.15
N VAL A 547 -65.32 56.96 -16.97
CA VAL A 547 -65.18 56.98 -18.43
C VAL A 547 -66.50 57.36 -19.09
N GLY A 548 -66.48 58.24 -20.09
CA GLY A 548 -67.70 58.65 -20.82
C GLY A 548 -67.50 59.31 -22.17
#